data_AF-B0JSD6-F1
#
_entry.id   AF-B0JSD6-F1
#
_cell.length_a   1.000
_cell.length_b   1.000
_cell.length_c   1.000
_cell.angle_alpha   90.00
_cell.angle_beta   90.00
_cell.angle_gamma   90.00
#
_symmetry.space_group_name_H-M   'P 1'
#
loop_
_entity.id
_entity.type
_entity.pdbx_description
1 polymer ?
#
loop_
_entity_poly.entity_id
_entity_poly.type
_entity_poly.pdbx_seq_one_letter_code
_entity_poly.pdbx_strand_id
1 'polypeptide(L)'
;MLLSAAIGWLIGKQWVKHSNQPETVKPVFATEENNFNSATDPAWQRKAEMRKRRLELGIDGQFFKNLVNELFNLRYGDIKEEKQKQEQRDILAAEILDRLDRLDSGTREALGSYDEQQREKWREQVNQLRLSSIVLNLLTDTAFFQLFPELTERPNFDSGLGQLWSGLAWNQLQSLQSGLSYQAIESLDAGGEEVIEAILSEGQGKAYAIKLRSSNRLDLNLETEGEVLLSFYSPTGNITLLDKSSDRQWSGQLPEEGFYELVILPQSSTPVHFRLQLKVSQ
;
A
#
# COMPACT_ATOMS: atom_id res chain seq x y z
N MET A 1 29.53 23.06 -33.45
CA MET A 1 30.09 22.57 -32.17
C MET A 1 29.97 23.69 -31.14
N LEU A 2 29.29 23.39 -30.03
CA LEU A 2 29.44 23.93 -28.66
C LEU A 2 29.43 25.47 -28.49
N LEU A 3 28.71 26.10 -27.57
CA LEU A 3 27.70 25.73 -26.58
C LEU A 3 27.18 27.09 -26.08
N SER A 4 25.87 27.18 -25.91
CA SER A 4 25.19 28.19 -25.14
C SER A 4 25.67 28.24 -23.69
N ALA A 5 25.81 29.44 -23.13
CA ALA A 5 25.58 29.67 -21.70
C ALA A 5 25.15 31.12 -21.49
N ALA A 6 23.84 31.30 -21.29
CA ALA A 6 23.26 32.50 -20.74
C ALA A 6 23.49 32.50 -19.21
N ILE A 7 24.00 33.60 -18.67
CA ILE A 7 23.88 33.94 -17.25
C ILE A 7 23.46 35.40 -17.19
N GLY A 8 22.21 35.65 -16.84
CA GLY A 8 21.68 36.98 -16.54
C GLY A 8 20.93 36.93 -15.21
N TRP A 9 21.55 37.49 -14.17
CA TRP A 9 20.87 37.91 -12.93
C TRP A 9 21.10 39.43 -12.79
N LEU A 10 20.03 40.19 -13.02
CA LEU A 10 19.80 41.58 -12.59
C LEU A 10 18.44 41.48 -11.87
N ILE A 11 18.16 42.05 -10.69
CA ILE A 11 18.06 43.45 -10.24
C ILE A 11 17.84 43.32 -8.70
N GLY A 12 18.23 44.20 -7.78
CA GLY A 12 18.55 45.61 -7.87
C GLY A 12 19.24 46.16 -6.62
N LYS A 13 19.70 47.41 -6.77
CA LYS A 13 20.36 48.25 -5.77
C LYS A 13 19.34 49.19 -5.11
N GLN A 14 19.81 49.83 -4.02
CA GLN A 14 19.46 51.16 -3.46
C GLN A 14 18.60 51.15 -2.19
N TRP A 15 18.88 51.85 -1.07
CA TRP A 15 19.93 52.77 -0.55
C TRP A 15 19.96 52.56 1.00
N VAL A 16 21.03 52.83 1.76
CA VAL A 16 21.27 54.10 2.48
C VAL A 16 22.69 54.07 3.08
N LYS A 17 23.41 55.20 2.97
CA LYS A 17 24.69 55.46 3.64
C LYS A 17 24.44 56.19 4.97
N HIS A 18 25.01 55.69 6.05
CA HIS A 18 25.65 56.54 7.07
C HIS A 18 26.90 55.83 7.61
N SER A 19 28.00 56.57 7.65
CA SER A 19 29.33 56.16 8.07
C SER A 19 29.51 56.48 9.56
N ASN A 20 29.98 55.49 10.32
CA ASN A 20 30.88 55.61 11.47
C ASN A 20 31.66 54.28 11.53
N GLN A 21 32.97 54.29 11.27
CA GLN A 21 33.93 53.21 11.61
C GLN A 21 34.44 53.45 13.05
N PRO A 22 35.05 52.50 13.80
CA PRO A 22 35.73 51.27 13.34
C PRO A 22 35.46 50.01 14.20
N GLU A 23 35.79 48.83 13.65
CA GLU A 23 36.50 47.71 14.30
C GLU A 23 36.31 46.45 13.44
N THR A 24 37.34 46.14 12.65
CA THR A 24 37.49 44.80 12.06
C THR A 24 37.82 43.83 13.20
N VAL A 25 36.80 43.23 13.80
CA VAL A 25 36.97 42.00 14.56
C VAL A 25 37.40 40.93 13.55
N LYS A 26 38.69 40.58 13.56
CA LYS A 26 39.15 39.35 12.94
C LYS A 26 38.64 38.20 13.81
N PRO A 27 37.82 37.26 13.32
CA PRO A 27 37.73 35.97 13.96
C PRO A 27 39.04 35.24 13.68
N VAL A 28 39.94 35.29 14.67
CA VAL A 28 40.94 34.27 14.92
C VAL A 28 40.19 32.95 15.06
N PHE A 29 40.38 32.04 14.12
CA PHE A 29 40.64 30.61 14.32
C PHE A 29 40.93 30.00 12.95
N ALA A 30 42.21 29.98 12.58
CA ALA A 30 42.73 28.94 11.72
C ALA A 30 43.35 27.91 12.65
N THR A 31 42.69 26.76 12.83
CA THR A 31 43.28 25.44 13.09
C THR A 31 42.17 24.41 13.17
N GLU A 32 41.88 23.80 12.02
CA GLU A 32 41.98 22.36 11.77
C GLU A 32 41.37 22.11 10.38
N GLU A 33 42.23 21.76 9.42
CA GLU A 33 41.82 21.23 8.13
C GLU A 33 41.05 19.93 8.34
N ASN A 34 39.73 20.01 8.47
CA ASN A 34 38.86 18.93 8.01
C ASN A 34 38.36 19.32 6.63
N ASN A 35 39.18 19.02 5.63
CA ASN A 35 38.83 19.07 4.22
C ASN A 35 37.87 17.90 3.92
N PHE A 36 36.69 17.90 4.54
CA PHE A 36 35.59 17.00 4.20
C PHE A 36 34.91 17.56 2.95
N ASN A 37 35.47 17.25 1.77
CA ASN A 37 34.76 17.39 0.52
C ASN A 37 33.60 16.38 0.50
N SER A 38 32.48 16.74 1.14
CA SER A 38 31.30 15.88 1.23
C SER A 38 30.79 15.45 -0.14
N ALA A 39 31.04 16.22 -1.20
CA ALA A 39 30.65 15.87 -2.57
C ALA A 39 31.39 14.65 -3.17
N THR A 40 32.58 14.31 -2.66
CA THR A 40 33.39 13.14 -3.10
C THR A 40 33.28 11.94 -2.17
N ASP A 41 32.57 12.05 -1.05
CA ASP A 41 32.31 10.93 -0.15
C ASP A 41 31.19 10.03 -0.75
N PRO A 42 31.48 8.75 -1.03
CA PRO A 42 30.46 7.81 -1.52
C PRO A 42 29.22 7.74 -0.61
N ALA A 43 29.35 7.94 0.70
CA ALA A 43 28.23 7.93 1.63
C ALA A 43 27.30 9.14 1.42
N TRP A 44 27.85 10.33 1.15
CA TRP A 44 27.06 11.52 0.88
C TRP A 44 26.33 11.42 -0.46
N GLN A 45 27.00 10.89 -1.50
CA GLN A 45 26.38 10.68 -2.81
C GLN A 45 25.19 9.73 -2.72
N ARG A 46 25.32 8.63 -1.97
CA ARG A 46 24.20 7.69 -1.70
C ARG A 46 23.02 8.40 -1.03
N LYS A 47 23.27 9.21 0.00
CA LYS A 47 22.22 9.96 0.71
C LYS A 47 21.55 11.02 -0.18
N ALA A 48 22.32 11.68 -1.04
CA ALA A 48 21.80 12.64 -2.00
C ALA A 48 20.88 11.97 -3.04
N GLU A 49 21.28 10.82 -3.58
CA GLU A 49 20.48 10.07 -4.55
C GLU A 49 19.19 9.53 -3.92
N MET A 50 19.25 8.97 -2.71
CA MET A 50 18.05 8.54 -1.98
C MET A 50 17.08 9.70 -1.73
N ARG A 51 17.60 10.87 -1.35
CA ARG A 51 16.77 12.06 -1.14
C ARG A 51 16.10 12.50 -2.44
N LYS A 52 16.84 12.48 -3.55
CA LYS A 52 16.34 12.82 -4.88
C LYS A 52 15.25 11.83 -5.30
N ARG A 53 15.50 10.52 -5.23
CA ARG A 53 14.51 9.50 -5.56
C ARG A 53 13.23 9.61 -4.74
N ARG A 54 13.33 9.83 -3.42
CA ARG A 54 12.14 10.06 -2.58
C ARG A 54 11.33 11.27 -3.05
N LEU A 55 12.00 12.36 -3.41
CA LEU A 55 11.33 13.57 -3.94
C LEU A 55 10.66 13.30 -5.29
N GLU A 56 11.30 12.55 -6.18
CA GLU A 56 10.73 12.14 -7.47
C GLU A 56 9.50 11.25 -7.29
N LEU A 57 9.45 10.44 -6.23
CA LEU A 57 8.30 9.62 -5.87
C LEU A 57 7.17 10.39 -5.15
N GLY A 58 7.38 11.66 -4.79
CA GLY A 58 6.40 12.48 -4.08
C GLY A 58 6.21 12.14 -2.60
N ILE A 59 7.06 11.28 -2.03
CA ILE A 59 6.88 10.75 -0.67
C ILE A 59 7.32 11.77 0.38
N ASP A 60 6.52 12.05 1.40
CA ASP A 60 6.91 12.96 2.48
C ASP A 60 8.17 12.49 3.25
N GLY A 61 9.01 13.47 3.63
CA GLY A 61 10.31 13.20 4.25
C GLY A 61 10.20 12.70 5.68
N GLN A 62 9.22 13.23 6.44
CA GLN A 62 9.00 12.84 7.83
C GLN A 62 8.35 11.47 7.91
N PHE A 63 7.33 11.22 7.08
CA PHE A 63 6.73 9.90 6.90
C PHE A 63 7.80 8.85 6.57
N PHE A 64 8.60 9.09 5.53
CA PHE A 64 9.61 8.13 5.08
C PHE A 64 10.63 7.81 6.19
N LYS A 65 11.11 8.83 6.90
CA LYS A 65 12.02 8.65 8.04
C LYS A 65 11.38 7.79 9.15
N ASN A 66 10.11 8.01 9.46
CA ASN A 66 9.40 7.24 10.48
C ASN A 66 9.22 5.78 10.06
N LEU A 67 8.83 5.52 8.81
CA LEU A 67 8.69 4.17 8.27
C LEU A 67 10.03 3.39 8.28
N VAL A 68 11.12 4.03 7.85
CA VAL A 68 12.47 3.44 7.91
C VAL A 68 12.84 3.10 9.34
N ASN A 69 12.58 3.99 10.30
CA ASN A 69 12.88 3.73 11.71
C ASN A 69 12.07 2.57 12.28
N GLU A 70 10.78 2.52 11.96
CA GLU A 70 9.86 1.47 12.39
C GLU A 70 10.33 0.10 11.90
N LEU A 71 10.54 -0.05 10.59
CA LEU A 71 11.02 -1.30 9.99
C LEU A 71 12.43 -1.66 10.44
N PHE A 72 13.30 -0.67 10.65
CA PHE A 72 14.65 -0.91 11.16
C PHE A 72 14.60 -1.52 12.56
N ASN A 73 13.77 -0.97 13.44
CA ASN A 73 13.65 -1.49 14.81
C ASN A 73 13.10 -2.92 14.83
N LEU A 74 12.16 -3.24 13.93
CA LEU A 74 11.61 -4.59 13.79
C LEU A 74 12.66 -5.61 13.31
N ARG A 75 13.50 -5.24 12.34
CA ARG A 75 14.45 -6.18 11.71
C ARG A 75 15.83 -6.21 12.36
N TYR A 76 16.27 -5.09 12.94
CA TYR A 76 17.66 -4.86 13.34
C TYR A 76 17.81 -4.22 14.73
N GLY A 77 16.77 -4.27 15.57
CA GLY A 77 16.78 -3.66 16.91
C GLY A 77 17.96 -4.10 17.81
N ASP A 78 18.48 -5.31 17.58
CA ASP A 78 19.57 -5.90 18.39
C ASP A 78 20.98 -5.49 17.96
N ILE A 79 21.15 -4.81 16.81
CA ILE A 79 22.46 -4.34 16.37
C ILE A 79 22.97 -3.28 17.37
N LYS A 80 24.18 -3.48 17.91
CA LYS A 80 24.77 -2.56 18.90
C LYS A 80 25.74 -1.54 18.28
N GLU A 81 26.45 -1.94 17.23
CA GLU A 81 27.48 -1.10 16.60
C GLU A 81 26.86 0.00 15.73
N GLU A 82 27.21 1.25 15.99
CA GLU A 82 26.59 2.41 15.32
C GLU A 82 26.89 2.47 13.83
N LYS A 83 28.11 2.12 13.43
CA LYS A 83 28.48 2.06 12.01
C LYS A 83 27.63 1.03 11.26
N GLN A 84 27.48 -0.16 11.84
CA GLN A 84 26.64 -1.21 11.27
C GLN A 84 25.16 -0.79 11.22
N LYS A 85 24.63 -0.13 12.26
CA LYS A 85 23.27 0.42 12.23
C LYS A 85 23.08 1.38 11.07
N GLN A 86 24.02 2.30 10.87
CA GLN A 86 23.91 3.29 9.80
C GLN A 86 23.92 2.62 8.42
N GLU A 87 24.81 1.65 8.20
CA GLU A 87 24.86 0.90 6.93
C GLU A 87 23.56 0.14 6.66
N GLN A 88 23.01 -0.56 7.67
CA GLN A 88 21.76 -1.30 7.54
C GLN A 88 20.54 -0.37 7.35
N ARG A 89 20.53 0.82 7.97
CA ARG A 89 19.48 1.84 7.73
C ARG A 89 19.49 2.32 6.29
N ASP A 90 20.65 2.58 5.73
CA ASP A 90 20.77 3.09 4.35
C ASP A 90 20.32 2.03 3.33
N ILE A 91 20.66 0.75 3.56
CA ILE A 91 20.18 -0.38 2.74
C ILE A 91 18.65 -0.51 2.84
N LEU A 92 18.12 -0.58 4.06
CA LEU A 92 16.69 -0.73 4.29
C LEU A 92 15.88 0.42 3.69
N ALA A 93 16.39 1.66 3.78
CA ALA A 93 15.73 2.82 3.18
C ALA A 93 15.67 2.73 1.65
N ALA A 94 16.70 2.21 0.99
CA ALA A 94 16.65 1.95 -0.45
C ALA A 94 15.61 0.87 -0.80
N GLU A 95 15.58 -0.25 -0.06
CA GLU A 95 14.58 -1.32 -0.22
C GLU A 95 13.15 -0.79 -0.05
N ILE A 96 12.92 0.09 0.94
CA ILE A 96 11.61 0.70 1.18
C ILE A 96 11.22 1.59 0.00
N LEU A 97 12.14 2.37 -0.57
CA LEU A 97 11.83 3.18 -1.76
C LEU A 97 11.47 2.30 -2.96
N ASP A 98 12.15 1.17 -3.18
CA ASP A 98 11.80 0.21 -4.24
C ASP A 98 10.39 -0.36 -4.07
N ARG A 99 9.98 -0.63 -2.83
CA ARG A 99 8.63 -1.09 -2.52
C ARG A 99 7.59 0.01 -2.73
N LEU A 100 7.84 1.22 -2.21
CA LEU A 100 6.91 2.33 -2.32
C LEU A 100 6.69 2.77 -3.78
N ASP A 101 7.69 2.65 -4.64
CA ASP A 101 7.59 2.94 -6.08
C ASP A 101 6.50 2.10 -6.81
N ARG A 102 6.15 0.92 -6.27
CA ARG A 102 5.09 0.05 -6.80
C ARG A 102 3.68 0.58 -6.54
N LEU A 103 3.51 1.50 -5.59
CA LEU A 103 2.22 2.14 -5.32
C LEU A 103 1.91 3.15 -6.42
N ASP A 104 0.64 3.47 -6.65
CA ASP A 104 0.28 4.58 -7.54
C ASP A 104 0.76 5.93 -6.98
N SER A 105 0.94 6.92 -7.86
CA SER A 105 1.48 8.22 -7.47
C SER A 105 0.61 8.95 -6.45
N GLY A 106 -0.72 8.92 -6.60
CA GLY A 106 -1.63 9.60 -5.67
C GLY A 106 -1.53 9.04 -4.26
N THR A 107 -1.46 7.72 -4.12
CA THR A 107 -1.26 7.07 -2.83
C THR A 107 0.07 7.44 -2.20
N ARG A 108 1.17 7.43 -2.96
CA ARG A 108 2.51 7.80 -2.44
C ARG A 108 2.54 9.23 -1.91
N GLU A 109 1.94 10.16 -2.63
CA GLU A 109 1.88 11.57 -2.26
C GLU A 109 1.05 11.82 -1.00
N ALA A 110 0.04 10.98 -0.75
CA ALA A 110 -0.83 11.09 0.43
C ALA A 110 -0.29 10.35 1.68
N LEU A 111 0.81 9.59 1.58
CA LEU A 111 1.38 8.88 2.73
C LEU A 111 1.77 9.84 3.85
N GLY A 112 1.31 9.55 5.07
CA GLY A 112 1.50 10.42 6.25
C GLY A 112 0.32 11.35 6.53
N SER A 113 -0.69 11.39 5.65
CA SER A 113 -1.89 12.21 5.82
C SER A 113 -3.15 11.43 6.14
N TYR A 114 -3.11 10.10 6.14
CA TYR A 114 -4.28 9.27 6.35
C TYR A 114 -4.71 9.25 7.82
N ASP A 115 -6.01 9.38 8.09
CA ASP A 115 -6.54 9.38 9.44
C ASP A 115 -7.69 8.38 9.64
N GLU A 116 -8.15 8.27 10.88
CA GLU A 116 -9.26 7.39 11.26
C GLU A 116 -10.57 7.80 10.58
N GLN A 117 -10.83 9.10 10.42
CA GLN A 117 -12.07 9.59 9.83
C GLN A 117 -12.17 9.20 8.35
N GLN A 118 -11.06 9.22 7.62
CA GLN A 118 -11.01 8.74 6.24
C GLN A 118 -11.26 7.25 6.19
N ARG A 119 -10.63 6.45 7.05
CA ARG A 119 -10.88 5.00 7.11
C ARG A 119 -12.34 4.68 7.43
N GLU A 120 -12.99 5.43 8.31
CA GLU A 120 -14.42 5.23 8.59
C GLU A 120 -15.29 5.52 7.37
N LYS A 121 -15.03 6.63 6.67
CA LYS A 121 -15.72 6.95 5.41
C LYS A 121 -15.52 5.86 4.35
N TRP A 122 -14.33 5.26 4.28
CA TRP A 122 -14.06 4.16 3.35
C TRP A 122 -14.90 2.93 3.68
N ARG A 123 -15.06 2.59 4.97
CA ARG A 123 -15.96 1.50 5.39
C ARG A 123 -17.39 1.76 4.94
N GLU A 124 -17.90 2.97 5.13
CA GLU A 124 -19.23 3.36 4.65
C GLU A 124 -19.36 3.26 3.12
N GLN A 125 -18.32 3.66 2.38
CA GLN A 125 -18.31 3.60 0.92
C GLN A 125 -18.28 2.16 0.39
N VAL A 126 -17.58 1.23 1.06
CA VAL A 126 -17.62 -0.19 0.70
C VAL A 126 -18.99 -0.80 0.97
N ASN A 127 -19.66 -0.40 2.05
CA ASN A 127 -21.03 -0.83 2.35
C ASN A 127 -22.02 -0.43 1.25
N GLN A 128 -21.79 0.69 0.56
CA GLN A 128 -22.61 1.11 -0.59
C GLN A 128 -22.48 0.15 -1.79
N LEU A 129 -21.40 -0.63 -1.85
CA LEU A 129 -21.18 -1.69 -2.83
C LEU A 129 -21.73 -3.05 -2.36
N ARG A 130 -22.52 -3.08 -1.27
CA ARG A 130 -23.07 -4.32 -0.67
C ARG A 130 -21.99 -5.30 -0.25
N LEU A 131 -20.84 -4.76 0.16
CA LEU A 131 -19.72 -5.48 0.75
C LEU A 131 -19.47 -4.91 2.14
N SER A 132 -19.07 -5.74 3.08
CA SER A 132 -18.69 -5.33 4.42
C SER A 132 -17.27 -4.76 4.44
N SER A 133 -16.94 -4.06 5.53
CA SER A 133 -15.55 -3.64 5.77
C SER A 133 -14.58 -4.80 5.94
N ILE A 134 -15.04 -6.03 6.18
CA ILE A 134 -14.18 -7.23 6.22
C ILE A 134 -13.53 -7.43 4.86
N VAL A 135 -14.30 -7.29 3.77
CA VAL A 135 -13.80 -7.46 2.40
C VAL A 135 -12.71 -6.44 2.08
N LEU A 136 -12.92 -5.17 2.43
CA LEU A 136 -11.89 -4.13 2.24
C LEU A 136 -10.61 -4.49 3.00
N ASN A 137 -10.75 -4.92 4.24
CA ASN A 137 -9.61 -5.29 5.07
C ASN A 137 -8.86 -6.50 4.51
N LEU A 138 -9.56 -7.52 3.99
CA LEU A 138 -8.95 -8.69 3.38
C LEU A 138 -8.12 -8.32 2.15
N LEU A 139 -8.69 -7.52 1.24
CA LEU A 139 -8.00 -7.06 0.04
C LEU A 139 -6.77 -6.21 0.40
N THR A 140 -6.93 -5.34 1.40
CA THR A 140 -5.84 -4.47 1.87
C THR A 140 -4.72 -5.29 2.52
N ASP A 141 -5.06 -6.23 3.39
CA ASP A 141 -4.09 -7.13 4.03
C ASP A 141 -3.32 -7.93 2.98
N THR A 142 -4.00 -8.47 1.97
CA THR A 142 -3.35 -9.20 0.88
C THR A 142 -2.34 -8.33 0.15
N ALA A 143 -2.71 -7.10 -0.22
CA ALA A 143 -1.76 -6.18 -0.85
C ALA A 143 -0.59 -5.79 0.07
N PHE A 144 -0.89 -5.55 1.35
CA PHE A 144 0.09 -5.13 2.35
C PHE A 144 1.13 -6.21 2.62
N PHE A 145 0.70 -7.44 2.87
CA PHE A 145 1.62 -8.56 3.14
C PHE A 145 2.36 -9.04 1.89
N GLN A 146 1.85 -8.80 0.68
CA GLN A 146 2.66 -9.01 -0.52
C GLN A 146 3.78 -7.97 -0.66
N LEU A 147 3.52 -6.72 -0.27
CA LEU A 147 4.52 -5.65 -0.32
C LEU A 147 5.55 -5.76 0.83
N PHE A 148 5.13 -6.27 1.98
CA PHE A 148 5.94 -6.49 3.17
C PHE A 148 5.78 -7.93 3.69
N PRO A 149 6.31 -8.95 2.97
CA PRO A 149 6.11 -10.36 3.29
C PRO A 149 6.77 -10.81 4.59
N GLU A 150 7.69 -10.01 5.13
CA GLU A 150 8.26 -10.25 6.45
C GLU A 150 7.32 -9.94 7.62
N LEU A 151 6.19 -9.27 7.37
CA LEU A 151 5.20 -8.92 8.39
C LEU A 151 4.06 -9.94 8.40
N THR A 152 3.56 -10.26 9.58
CA THR A 152 2.47 -11.25 9.77
C THR A 152 1.22 -10.66 10.41
N GLU A 153 1.29 -9.41 10.89
CA GLU A 153 0.22 -8.74 11.61
C GLU A 153 -0.09 -7.38 10.99
N ARG A 154 -1.33 -6.93 11.14
CA ARG A 154 -1.71 -5.58 10.75
C ARG A 154 -0.92 -4.56 11.58
N PRO A 155 -0.52 -3.44 10.98
CA PRO A 155 0.25 -2.43 11.70
C PRO A 155 -0.61 -1.65 12.68
N ASN A 156 0.05 -0.94 13.59
CA ASN A 156 -0.59 0.14 14.33
C ASN A 156 -0.95 1.27 13.36
N PHE A 157 -2.22 1.70 13.35
CA PHE A 157 -2.70 2.71 12.39
C PHE A 157 -2.11 4.11 12.58
N ASP A 158 -1.52 4.39 13.75
CA ASP A 158 -0.82 5.66 14.03
C ASP A 158 0.66 5.64 13.60
N SER A 159 1.12 4.55 12.97
CA SER A 159 2.52 4.36 12.55
C SER A 159 2.75 4.60 11.05
N GLY A 160 4.01 4.52 10.60
CA GLY A 160 4.35 4.60 9.19
C GLY A 160 3.81 3.41 8.40
N LEU A 161 3.86 2.21 8.99
CA LEU A 161 3.19 1.04 8.41
C LEU A 161 1.66 1.19 8.39
N GLY A 162 1.07 1.84 9.40
CA GLY A 162 -0.36 2.17 9.44
C GLY A 162 -0.82 3.09 8.30
N GLN A 163 0.00 4.10 7.99
CA GLN A 163 -0.22 4.99 6.85
C GLN A 163 -0.14 4.25 5.52
N LEU A 164 0.83 3.35 5.37
CA LEU A 164 0.96 2.52 4.17
C LEU A 164 -0.25 1.60 3.99
N TRP A 165 -0.66 0.90 5.05
CA TRP A 165 -1.86 0.07 5.02
C TRP A 165 -3.10 0.90 4.62
N SER A 166 -3.22 2.12 5.16
CA SER A 166 -4.31 3.04 4.80
C SER A 166 -4.27 3.46 3.33
N GLY A 167 -3.10 3.73 2.76
CA GLY A 167 -2.95 4.02 1.34
C GLY A 167 -3.33 2.85 0.44
N LEU A 168 -2.98 1.62 0.84
CA LEU A 168 -3.41 0.42 0.14
C LEU A 168 -4.93 0.22 0.25
N ALA A 169 -5.54 0.51 1.40
CA ALA A 169 -6.99 0.43 1.56
C ALA A 169 -7.71 1.41 0.63
N TRP A 170 -7.19 2.63 0.50
CA TRP A 170 -7.70 3.60 -0.47
C TRP A 170 -7.66 3.06 -1.91
N ASN A 171 -6.55 2.45 -2.32
CA ASN A 171 -6.45 1.83 -3.65
C ASN A 171 -7.44 0.71 -3.88
N GLN A 172 -7.60 -0.18 -2.90
CA GLN A 172 -8.57 -1.27 -2.99
C GLN A 172 -10.00 -0.71 -3.11
N LEU A 173 -10.34 0.32 -2.33
CA LEU A 173 -11.62 0.99 -2.45
C LEU A 173 -11.85 1.58 -3.84
N GLN A 174 -10.86 2.27 -4.41
CA GLN A 174 -10.96 2.81 -5.77
C GLN A 174 -11.16 1.70 -6.81
N SER A 175 -10.43 0.58 -6.68
CA SER A 175 -10.58 -0.58 -7.57
C SER A 175 -11.97 -1.26 -7.45
N LEU A 176 -12.52 -1.32 -6.24
CA LEU A 176 -13.88 -1.82 -6.00
C LEU A 176 -14.92 -0.88 -6.64
N GLN A 177 -14.79 0.44 -6.44
CA GLN A 177 -15.72 1.43 -6.97
C GLN A 177 -15.70 1.50 -8.51
N SER A 178 -14.55 1.26 -9.13
CA SER A 178 -14.42 1.23 -10.60
C SER A 178 -14.88 -0.10 -11.22
N GLY A 179 -15.18 -1.12 -10.40
CA GLY A 179 -15.53 -2.46 -10.87
C GLY A 179 -14.34 -3.30 -11.37
N LEU A 180 -13.10 -2.85 -11.18
CA LEU A 180 -11.91 -3.62 -11.58
C LEU A 180 -11.74 -4.86 -10.70
N SER A 181 -11.88 -4.67 -9.39
CA SER A 181 -11.79 -5.74 -8.38
C SER A 181 -13.16 -6.16 -7.83
N TYR A 182 -14.27 -5.75 -8.46
CA TYR A 182 -15.63 -5.98 -7.93
C TYR A 182 -16.63 -6.34 -9.02
N GLN A 183 -17.54 -7.27 -8.70
CA GLN A 183 -18.72 -7.55 -9.51
C GLN A 183 -19.94 -7.88 -8.62
N ALA A 184 -21.08 -7.26 -8.92
CA ALA A 184 -22.37 -7.62 -8.32
C ALA A 184 -23.09 -8.66 -9.19
N ILE A 185 -23.61 -9.72 -8.58
CA ILE A 185 -24.50 -10.69 -9.20
C ILE A 185 -25.89 -10.47 -8.60
N GLU A 186 -26.75 -9.75 -9.31
CA GLU A 186 -28.05 -9.26 -8.81
C GLU A 186 -29.11 -10.35 -8.62
N SER A 187 -28.95 -11.50 -9.27
CA SER A 187 -29.78 -12.69 -9.05
C SER A 187 -29.07 -13.94 -9.56
N LEU A 188 -29.06 -15.00 -8.75
CA LEU A 188 -28.72 -16.35 -9.16
C LEU A 188 -29.75 -17.31 -8.53
N ASP A 189 -30.85 -17.55 -9.26
CA ASP A 189 -31.98 -18.34 -8.78
C ASP A 189 -31.73 -19.85 -8.94
N ALA A 190 -32.62 -20.67 -8.37
CA ALA A 190 -32.51 -22.13 -8.44
C ALA A 190 -32.49 -22.65 -9.88
N GLY A 191 -31.55 -23.55 -10.18
CA GLY A 191 -31.24 -24.03 -11.53
C GLY A 191 -30.30 -23.11 -12.31
N GLY A 192 -29.95 -21.95 -11.76
CA GLY A 192 -29.01 -21.00 -12.34
C GLY A 192 -27.55 -21.42 -12.18
N GLU A 193 -26.74 -20.96 -13.13
CA GLU A 193 -25.30 -21.16 -13.15
C GLU A 193 -24.64 -19.86 -13.63
N GLU A 194 -23.54 -19.48 -12.98
CA GLU A 194 -22.68 -18.37 -13.38
C GLU A 194 -21.23 -18.88 -13.49
N VAL A 195 -20.56 -18.54 -14.59
CA VAL A 195 -19.14 -18.88 -14.82
C VAL A 195 -18.38 -17.60 -15.11
N ILE A 196 -17.37 -17.32 -14.30
CA ILE A 196 -16.58 -16.09 -14.34
C ILE A 196 -15.11 -16.45 -14.53
N GLU A 197 -14.49 -15.89 -15.56
CA GLU A 197 -13.06 -16.02 -15.81
C GLU A 197 -12.39 -14.66 -15.68
N ALA A 198 -11.29 -14.58 -14.93
CA ALA A 198 -10.54 -13.35 -14.78
C ALA A 198 -9.07 -13.62 -14.40
N ILE A 199 -8.28 -12.54 -14.40
CA ILE A 199 -6.88 -12.53 -13.99
C ILE A 199 -6.78 -11.63 -12.76
N LEU A 200 -6.14 -12.14 -11.71
CA LEU A 200 -5.76 -11.37 -10.53
C LEU A 200 -4.34 -10.85 -10.74
N SER A 201 -4.15 -9.53 -10.67
CA SER A 201 -2.80 -8.94 -10.68
C SER A 201 -2.14 -9.09 -9.30
N GLU A 202 -0.84 -8.83 -9.22
CA GLU A 202 -0.11 -8.72 -7.95
C GLU A 202 -0.83 -7.75 -7.00
N GLY A 203 -1.10 -8.20 -5.78
CA GLY A 203 -1.75 -7.44 -4.71
C GLY A 203 -3.23 -7.15 -4.93
N GLN A 204 -3.84 -7.63 -6.02
CA GLN A 204 -5.22 -7.34 -6.38
C GLN A 204 -6.09 -8.58 -6.24
N GLY A 205 -6.83 -8.67 -5.14
CA GLY A 205 -7.93 -9.62 -5.02
C GLY A 205 -9.16 -9.19 -5.82
N LYS A 206 -10.14 -10.09 -5.88
CA LYS A 206 -11.44 -9.82 -6.49
C LYS A 206 -12.58 -10.21 -5.57
N ALA A 207 -13.54 -9.31 -5.42
CA ALA A 207 -14.70 -9.45 -4.57
C ALA A 207 -15.99 -9.53 -5.38
N TYR A 208 -16.95 -10.29 -4.87
CA TYR A 208 -18.28 -10.42 -5.44
C TYR A 208 -19.34 -10.22 -4.37
N ALA A 209 -20.37 -9.45 -4.71
CA ALA A 209 -21.61 -9.38 -3.93
C ALA A 209 -22.69 -10.17 -4.68
N ILE A 210 -23.12 -11.30 -4.13
CA ILE A 210 -23.94 -12.30 -4.84
C ILE A 210 -25.30 -12.38 -4.15
N LYS A 211 -26.37 -11.95 -4.84
CA LYS A 211 -27.72 -12.05 -4.29
C LYS A 211 -28.23 -13.48 -4.38
N LEU A 212 -28.41 -14.11 -3.23
CA LEU A 212 -28.89 -15.48 -3.12
C LEU A 212 -30.06 -15.57 -2.15
N ARG A 213 -30.90 -16.59 -2.34
CA ARG A 213 -32.04 -16.88 -1.47
C ARG A 213 -31.67 -17.91 -0.42
N SER A 214 -32.23 -17.75 0.78
CA SER A 214 -32.14 -18.77 1.82
C SER A 214 -32.75 -20.08 1.34
N SER A 215 -32.38 -21.20 1.97
CA SER A 215 -32.84 -22.57 1.69
C SER A 215 -32.35 -23.21 0.40
N ASN A 216 -31.92 -22.44 -0.60
CA ASN A 216 -31.22 -22.98 -1.77
C ASN A 216 -29.89 -23.62 -1.36
N ARG A 217 -29.42 -24.59 -2.16
CA ARG A 217 -28.04 -25.06 -2.10
C ARG A 217 -27.20 -24.31 -3.15
N LEU A 218 -26.01 -23.87 -2.76
CA LEU A 218 -25.02 -23.33 -3.68
C LEU A 218 -23.83 -24.29 -3.75
N ASP A 219 -23.40 -24.60 -4.97
CA ASP A 219 -22.13 -25.23 -5.30
C ASP A 219 -21.18 -24.17 -5.86
N LEU A 220 -20.07 -23.95 -5.19
CA LEU A 220 -18.97 -23.07 -5.59
C LEU A 220 -17.77 -23.94 -5.98
N ASN A 221 -17.19 -23.69 -7.14
CA ASN A 221 -15.95 -24.31 -7.60
C ASN A 221 -15.01 -23.26 -8.19
N LEU A 222 -13.75 -23.24 -7.75
CA LEU A 222 -12.71 -22.33 -8.22
C LEU A 222 -11.55 -23.10 -8.83
N GLU A 223 -11.30 -22.90 -10.11
CA GLU A 223 -10.14 -23.42 -10.82
C GLU A 223 -9.11 -22.32 -11.00
N THR A 224 -7.83 -22.61 -10.72
CA THR A 224 -6.73 -21.64 -10.79
C THR A 224 -5.40 -22.37 -10.96
N GLU A 225 -4.46 -21.75 -11.67
CA GLU A 225 -3.08 -22.24 -11.81
C GLU A 225 -2.14 -21.76 -10.69
N GLY A 226 -2.59 -20.79 -9.89
CA GLY A 226 -1.83 -20.18 -8.79
C GLY A 226 -2.45 -20.37 -7.41
N GLU A 227 -1.66 -20.08 -6.37
CA GLU A 227 -2.11 -20.11 -4.98
C GLU A 227 -3.02 -18.90 -4.69
N VAL A 228 -4.25 -19.21 -4.28
CA VAL A 228 -5.24 -18.23 -3.84
C VAL A 228 -5.87 -18.65 -2.52
N LEU A 229 -6.43 -17.71 -1.78
CA LEU A 229 -7.29 -17.98 -0.63
C LEU A 229 -8.71 -17.51 -0.94
N LEU A 230 -9.69 -18.27 -0.46
CA LEU A 230 -11.11 -18.00 -0.63
C LEU A 230 -11.75 -17.63 0.70
N SER A 231 -12.51 -16.54 0.70
CA SER A 231 -13.35 -16.16 1.83
C SER A 231 -14.79 -15.99 1.36
N PHE A 232 -15.74 -16.55 2.10
CA PHE A 232 -17.16 -16.55 1.75
C PHE A 232 -18.00 -16.32 3.00
N TYR A 233 -18.77 -15.23 3.03
CA TYR A 233 -19.51 -14.78 4.20
C TYR A 233 -21.01 -14.64 3.91
N SER A 234 -21.83 -14.90 4.93
CA SER A 234 -23.28 -14.69 4.85
C SER A 234 -23.65 -13.20 4.79
N PRO A 235 -24.86 -12.85 4.32
CA PRO A 235 -25.31 -11.46 4.19
C PRO A 235 -25.24 -10.62 5.46
N THR A 236 -25.47 -11.22 6.62
CA THR A 236 -25.33 -10.50 7.91
C THR A 236 -23.90 -10.51 8.46
N GLY A 237 -23.00 -11.30 7.86
CA GLY A 237 -21.64 -11.53 8.35
C GLY A 237 -21.55 -12.39 9.62
N ASN A 238 -22.68 -12.90 10.13
CA ASN A 238 -22.72 -13.73 11.34
C ASN A 238 -22.25 -15.17 11.09
N ILE A 239 -22.29 -15.63 9.84
CA ILE A 239 -21.89 -16.97 9.45
C ILE A 239 -20.75 -16.87 8.43
N THR A 240 -19.61 -17.43 8.81
CA THR A 240 -18.46 -17.60 7.95
C THR A 240 -18.52 -18.97 7.29
N LEU A 241 -18.64 -19.00 5.97
CA LEU A 241 -18.71 -20.23 5.19
C LEU A 241 -17.32 -20.71 4.78
N LEU A 242 -16.44 -19.77 4.42
CA LEU A 242 -15.01 -19.96 4.23
C LEU A 242 -14.27 -18.72 4.77
N ASP A 243 -13.13 -18.89 5.42
CA ASP A 243 -12.26 -17.79 5.85
C ASP A 243 -10.84 -18.04 5.41
N LYS A 244 -10.33 -17.23 4.49
CA LYS A 244 -8.97 -17.36 3.93
C LYS A 244 -8.58 -18.82 3.65
N SER A 245 -9.52 -19.61 3.12
CA SER A 245 -9.36 -21.05 2.93
C SER A 245 -8.57 -21.36 1.66
N SER A 246 -7.71 -22.37 1.72
CA SER A 246 -7.07 -22.97 0.54
C SER A 246 -7.99 -23.95 -0.19
N ASP A 247 -9.16 -24.27 0.38
CA ASP A 247 -10.18 -25.04 -0.32
C ASP A 247 -10.61 -24.31 -1.59
N ARG A 248 -10.91 -25.07 -2.63
CA ARG A 248 -11.33 -24.57 -3.95
C ARG A 248 -12.80 -24.79 -4.22
N GLN A 249 -13.48 -25.43 -3.28
CA GLN A 249 -14.86 -25.84 -3.42
C GLN A 249 -15.60 -25.58 -2.12
N TRP A 250 -16.84 -25.14 -2.24
CA TRP A 250 -17.77 -25.10 -1.13
C TRP A 250 -19.15 -25.49 -1.63
N SER A 251 -19.86 -26.29 -0.84
CA SER A 251 -21.18 -26.75 -1.23
C SER A 251 -22.06 -26.90 0.00
N GLY A 252 -23.18 -26.20 0.04
CA GLY A 252 -23.99 -26.14 1.25
C GLY A 252 -25.33 -25.45 1.05
N GLN A 253 -26.24 -25.70 1.99
CA GLN A 253 -27.49 -24.96 2.06
C GLN A 253 -27.22 -23.55 2.58
N LEU A 254 -27.81 -22.55 1.93
CA LEU A 254 -27.65 -21.14 2.27
C LEU A 254 -28.49 -20.79 3.50
N PRO A 255 -27.86 -20.34 4.60
CA PRO A 255 -28.56 -20.08 5.85
C PRO A 255 -29.39 -18.79 5.85
N GLU A 256 -29.14 -17.88 4.91
CA GLU A 256 -29.65 -16.51 4.89
C GLU A 256 -30.04 -16.10 3.47
N GLU A 257 -30.89 -15.09 3.35
CA GLU A 257 -31.20 -14.43 2.08
C GLU A 257 -30.51 -13.06 2.04
N GLY A 258 -29.93 -12.70 0.90
CA GLY A 258 -29.29 -11.41 0.71
C GLY A 258 -28.03 -11.48 -0.13
N PHE A 259 -27.16 -10.49 0.03
CA PHE A 259 -25.88 -10.41 -0.67
C PHE A 259 -24.81 -11.15 0.11
N TYR A 260 -24.42 -12.32 -0.39
CA TYR A 260 -23.25 -13.03 0.10
C TYR A 260 -21.98 -12.37 -0.45
N GLU A 261 -20.92 -12.41 0.35
CA GLU A 261 -19.63 -11.81 0.02
C GLU A 261 -18.63 -12.92 -0.30
N LEU A 262 -18.17 -12.98 -1.55
CA LEU A 262 -17.13 -13.92 -1.97
C LEU A 262 -15.87 -13.15 -2.36
N VAL A 263 -14.73 -13.52 -1.80
CA VAL A 263 -13.44 -12.85 -2.05
C VAL A 263 -12.38 -13.88 -2.43
N ILE A 264 -11.69 -13.62 -3.55
CA ILE A 264 -10.56 -14.39 -4.05
C ILE A 264 -9.29 -13.56 -3.84
N LEU A 265 -8.34 -14.11 -3.08
CA LEU A 265 -7.14 -13.41 -2.63
C LEU A 265 -5.88 -14.10 -3.18
N PRO A 266 -5.13 -13.51 -4.13
CA PRO A 266 -3.91 -14.12 -4.62
C PRO A 266 -2.83 -14.18 -3.52
N GLN A 267 -2.03 -15.23 -3.50
CA GLN A 267 -0.86 -15.36 -2.61
C GLN A 267 0.46 -15.12 -3.35
N SER A 268 0.47 -15.29 -4.68
CA SER A 268 1.66 -15.07 -5.50
C SER A 268 1.83 -13.61 -5.92
N SER A 269 3.08 -13.23 -6.18
CA SER A 269 3.45 -11.96 -6.81
C SER A 269 3.33 -11.97 -8.34
N THR A 270 2.94 -13.10 -8.93
CA THR A 270 2.66 -13.24 -10.36
C THR A 270 1.15 -13.21 -10.60
N PRO A 271 0.69 -12.74 -11.78
CA PRO A 271 -0.72 -12.79 -12.13
C PRO A 271 -1.30 -14.20 -12.05
N VAL A 272 -2.53 -14.33 -11.55
CA VAL A 272 -3.21 -15.62 -11.38
C VAL A 272 -4.50 -15.64 -12.21
N HIS A 273 -4.55 -16.53 -13.19
CA HIS A 273 -5.78 -16.82 -13.93
C HIS A 273 -6.67 -17.72 -13.10
N PHE A 274 -7.98 -17.41 -13.06
CA PHE A 274 -8.95 -18.29 -12.42
C PHE A 274 -10.26 -18.37 -13.21
N ARG A 275 -10.98 -19.47 -12.96
CA ARG A 275 -12.35 -19.70 -13.39
C ARG A 275 -13.20 -20.06 -12.16
N LEU A 276 -14.16 -19.21 -11.84
CA LEU A 276 -15.13 -19.39 -10.77
C LEU A 276 -16.45 -19.89 -11.37
N GLN A 277 -16.98 -20.98 -10.85
CA GLN A 277 -18.29 -21.51 -11.17
C GLN A 277 -19.19 -21.48 -9.94
N LEU A 278 -20.38 -20.93 -10.09
CA LEU A 278 -21.42 -20.88 -9.07
C LEU A 278 -22.66 -21.55 -9.64
N LYS A 279 -23.19 -22.55 -8.94
CA LYS A 279 -24.41 -23.26 -9.35
C LYS A 279 -25.38 -23.34 -8.18
N VAL A 280 -26.63 -22.99 -8.43
CA VAL A 280 -27.67 -22.98 -7.40
C VAL A 280 -28.69 -24.08 -7.69
N SER A 281 -29.00 -24.88 -6.68
CA SER A 281 -30.08 -25.87 -6.71
C SER A 281 -31.09 -25.63 -5.59
N GLN A 282 -32.25 -26.27 -5.71
CA GLN A 282 -33.18 -26.41 -4.58
C GLN A 282 -32.64 -27.40 -3.55
#